data_AF-W4KGF1-F1
#
_entry.id   AF-W4KGF1-F1
#
_cell.length_a   1.000
_cell.length_b   1.000
_cell.length_c   1.000
_cell.angle_alpha   90.00
_cell.angle_beta   90.00
_cell.angle_gamma   90.00
#
_symmetry.space_group_name_H-M   'P 1'
#
loop_
_entity.id
_entity.type
_entity.pdbx_description
1 polymer ?
#
loop_
_entity_poly.entity_id
_entity_poly.type
_entity_poly.pdbx_seq_one_letter_code
_entity_poly.pdbx_strand_id
1 'polypeptide(L)'
;VKLLYPASNDLASLPEVSTSTRISRYVSCEVCEGSSSGLRPPYGSDVVRDDLPKQPENSLSNLVEYDSDDEDGPTEYLHQCSCGHDTKEHGADPDKLGREEFGRRAEIAVRLEQRLEASGNLLDFDYIDTETETLRSQFKLPEPATSPL
;
A
#
# COMPACT_ATOMS: atom_id res chain seq x y z
N VAL A 1 9.50 -4.68 13.15
CA VAL A 1 8.83 -3.36 13.07
C VAL A 1 7.41 -3.59 12.60
N LYS A 2 6.41 -2.95 13.19
CA LYS A 2 5.03 -2.99 12.68
C LYS A 2 4.75 -1.73 11.85
N LEU A 3 4.12 -1.89 10.68
CA LEU A 3 3.77 -0.80 9.77
C LEU A 3 2.27 -0.85 9.46
N LEU A 4 1.67 0.32 9.29
CA LEU A 4 0.26 0.42 8.94
C LEU A 4 0.05 0.27 7.43
N TYR A 5 -1.03 -0.43 7.07
CA TYR A 5 -1.61 -0.45 5.74
C TYR A 5 -3.00 0.18 5.77
N PRO A 6 -3.33 1.09 4.86
CA PRO A 6 -4.63 1.75 4.85
C PRO A 6 -5.74 0.78 4.46
N ALA A 7 -6.78 0.72 5.29
CA ALA A 7 -7.91 -0.17 5.09
C ALA A 7 -9.13 0.51 4.45
N SER A 8 -9.27 1.83 4.61
CA SER A 8 -10.39 2.56 4.02
C SER A 8 -10.29 2.58 2.49
N ASN A 9 -11.41 2.35 1.83
CA ASN A 9 -11.56 2.50 0.39
C ASN A 9 -12.12 3.88 -0.02
N ASP A 10 -12.46 4.74 0.95
CA ASP A 10 -13.01 6.06 0.70
C ASP A 10 -11.90 7.07 0.34
N LEU A 11 -11.62 7.19 -0.96
CA LEU A 11 -10.60 8.10 -1.48
C LEU A 11 -10.80 9.57 -1.08
N ALA A 12 -12.03 9.99 -0.78
CA ALA A 12 -12.32 11.39 -0.43
C ALA A 12 -11.84 11.76 0.99
N SER A 13 -11.73 10.78 1.89
CA SER A 13 -11.31 10.99 3.28
C SER A 13 -9.90 10.48 3.58
N LEU A 14 -9.27 9.77 2.65
CA LEU A 14 -7.92 9.24 2.82
C LEU A 14 -6.86 10.35 2.78
N PRO A 15 -5.90 10.35 3.72
CA PRO A 15 -4.74 11.22 3.62
C PRO A 15 -3.86 10.81 2.43
N GLU A 16 -3.08 11.75 1.92
CA GLU A 16 -2.23 11.53 0.74
C GLU A 16 -1.25 10.37 0.95
N VAL A 17 -0.64 10.26 2.14
CA VAL A 17 0.29 9.16 2.47
C VAL A 17 -0.36 7.79 2.30
N SER A 18 -1.60 7.62 2.77
CA SER A 18 -2.35 6.38 2.62
C SER A 18 -2.64 6.11 1.15
N THR A 19 -3.03 7.12 0.39
CA THR A 19 -3.27 6.96 -1.05
C THR A 19 -1.98 6.56 -1.78
N SER A 20 -0.86 7.17 -1.43
CA SER A 20 0.44 6.88 -2.01
C SER A 20 0.90 5.46 -1.70
N THR A 21 0.77 4.98 -0.45
CA THR A 21 1.06 3.59 -0.07
C THR A 21 0.31 2.59 -0.95
N ARG A 22 -0.99 2.84 -1.21
CA ARG A 22 -1.85 1.95 -1.98
C ARG A 22 -1.47 1.91 -3.45
N ILE A 23 -1.25 3.07 -4.08
CA ILE A 23 -0.78 3.15 -5.45
C ILE A 23 0.56 2.41 -5.59
N SER A 24 1.49 2.70 -4.69
CA SER A 24 2.86 2.20 -4.74
C SER A 24 2.96 0.69 -4.67
N ARG A 25 2.04 0.03 -3.96
CA ARG A 25 1.97 -1.44 -3.90
C ARG A 25 1.89 -2.11 -5.28
N TYR A 26 1.27 -1.44 -6.24
CA TYR A 26 0.93 -2.04 -7.53
C TYR A 26 1.82 -1.59 -8.69
N VAL A 27 2.72 -0.63 -8.45
CA VAL A 27 3.57 -0.05 -9.48
C VAL A 27 5.03 -0.36 -9.17
N SER A 28 5.72 -0.90 -10.17
CA SER A 28 7.14 -1.27 -10.06
C SER A 28 8.00 -0.04 -9.82
N CYS A 29 9.08 -0.20 -9.06
CA CYS A 29 10.02 0.89 -8.82
C CYS A 29 10.64 1.36 -10.13
N GLU A 30 10.66 2.66 -10.38
CA GLU A 30 11.25 3.25 -11.58
C GLU A 30 12.78 3.34 -11.54
N VAL A 31 13.38 3.25 -10.34
CA VAL A 31 14.83 3.35 -10.13
C VAL A 31 15.49 1.97 -10.14
N CYS A 32 14.80 0.95 -9.61
CA CYS A 32 15.31 -0.41 -9.67
C CYS A 32 15.11 -0.98 -11.07
N GLU A 33 16.08 -1.75 -11.58
CA GLU A 33 15.97 -2.49 -12.85
C GLU A 33 15.00 -3.69 -12.73
N GLY A 34 13.76 -3.45 -12.28
CA GLY A 34 12.71 -4.45 -12.16
C GLY A 34 12.80 -5.38 -10.94
N SER A 35 13.64 -5.07 -9.94
CA SER A 35 13.79 -5.92 -8.75
C SER A 35 12.55 -5.95 -7.85
N SER A 36 11.65 -4.98 -7.97
CA SER A 36 10.41 -4.89 -7.20
C SER A 36 9.22 -4.70 -8.14
N SER A 37 8.27 -5.64 -8.09
CA SER A 37 7.00 -5.51 -8.81
C SER A 37 6.12 -4.42 -8.20
N GLY A 38 6.32 -4.05 -6.94
CA GLY A 38 5.62 -2.97 -6.25
C GLY A 38 6.26 -2.65 -4.90
N LEU A 39 5.68 -1.71 -4.16
CA LEU A 39 6.09 -1.41 -2.79
C LEU A 39 6.00 -2.68 -1.93
N ARG A 40 7.13 -3.08 -1.37
CA ARG A 40 7.26 -4.25 -0.50
C ARG A 40 7.65 -3.84 0.91
N PRO A 41 7.07 -4.46 1.94
CA PRO A 41 7.52 -4.23 3.30
C PRO A 41 9.01 -4.58 3.47
N PRO A 42 9.78 -3.80 4.24
CA PRO A 42 11.16 -4.15 4.61
C PRO A 42 11.23 -5.53 5.29
N TYR A 43 12.35 -6.24 5.12
CA TYR A 43 12.53 -7.57 5.70
C TYR A 43 12.36 -7.54 7.23
N GLY A 44 11.56 -8.48 7.76
CA GLY A 44 11.27 -8.56 9.20
C GLY A 44 10.31 -7.48 9.72
N SER A 45 9.66 -6.72 8.82
CA SER A 45 8.51 -5.90 9.19
C SER A 45 7.21 -6.71 9.07
N ASP A 46 6.26 -6.36 9.94
CA ASP A 46 4.90 -6.90 9.97
C ASP A 46 3.96 -5.77 9.56
N VAL A 47 3.04 -6.04 8.64
CA VAL A 47 2.13 -5.04 8.11
C VAL A 47 0.73 -5.35 8.62
N VAL A 48 0.12 -4.37 9.28
CA VAL A 48 -1.21 -4.50 9.88
C VAL A 48 -2.13 -3.40 9.34
N ARG A 49 -3.44 -3.67 9.26
CA ARG A 49 -4.41 -2.66 8.84
C ARG A 49 -4.59 -1.57 9.91
N ASP A 50 -4.86 -0.34 9.47
CA ASP A 50 -5.15 0.81 10.33
C ASP A 50 -6.56 0.81 10.95
N ASP A 51 -7.47 -0.01 10.42
CA ASP A 51 -8.84 -0.19 10.93
C ASP A 51 -8.99 -1.35 11.93
N LEU A 52 -7.95 -2.15 12.11
CA LEU A 52 -7.97 -3.18 13.13
C LEU A 52 -8.05 -2.49 14.49
N PRO A 53 -9.02 -2.88 15.35
CA PRO A 53 -9.01 -2.38 16.72
C PRO A 53 -7.64 -2.73 17.28
N LYS A 54 -6.93 -1.71 17.83
CA LYS A 54 -5.73 -1.93 18.64
C LYS A 54 -6.10 -3.08 19.56
N GLN A 55 -5.53 -4.27 19.34
CA GLN A 55 -5.87 -5.42 20.15
C GLN A 55 -5.66 -4.96 21.59
N PRO A 56 -6.67 -5.02 22.48
CA PRO A 56 -6.34 -4.99 23.88
C PRO A 56 -5.45 -6.21 24.07
N GLU A 57 -4.21 -6.01 24.49
CA GLU A 57 -3.24 -7.08 24.72
C GLU A 57 -3.63 -7.90 25.97
N ASN A 58 -4.87 -8.38 26.00
CA ASN A 58 -5.45 -9.06 27.15
C ASN A 58 -6.46 -10.13 26.71
N SER A 59 -6.04 -10.96 25.77
CA SER A 59 -6.49 -12.36 25.75
C SER A 59 -5.35 -13.20 26.30
N LEU A 60 -5.19 -13.17 27.63
CA LEU A 60 -5.03 -14.34 28.50
C LEU A 60 -4.86 -13.87 29.95
N SER A 61 -5.91 -14.11 30.74
CA SER A 61 -5.86 -14.38 32.18
C SER A 61 -4.94 -13.51 33.05
N ASN A 62 -5.55 -12.52 33.70
CA ASN A 62 -5.48 -12.37 35.15
C ASN A 62 -4.10 -12.62 35.76
N LEU A 63 -3.19 -11.64 35.73
CA LEU A 63 -2.14 -11.44 36.75
C LEU A 63 -1.37 -10.13 36.51
N VAL A 64 -1.51 -9.23 37.49
CA VAL A 64 -0.65 -8.10 37.91
C VAL A 64 -0.36 -6.96 36.91
N GLU A 65 -1.00 -5.82 37.20
CA GLU A 65 -0.56 -4.46 36.87
C GLU A 65 0.84 -4.20 37.43
N TYR A 66 1.84 -3.96 36.57
CA TYR A 66 3.05 -3.21 36.90
C TYR A 66 3.62 -2.54 35.64
N ASP A 67 3.68 -1.21 35.73
CA ASP A 67 4.56 -0.27 35.02
C ASP A 67 4.38 -0.08 33.50
N SER A 68 3.71 1.03 33.17
CA SER A 68 3.64 1.67 31.85
C SER A 68 5.02 2.10 31.35
N ASP A 69 5.42 1.68 30.14
CA ASP A 69 5.98 2.56 29.09
C ASP A 69 6.20 1.80 27.76
N ASP A 70 5.13 1.39 27.07
CA ASP A 70 5.20 1.07 25.63
C ASP A 70 3.78 1.11 25.03
N GLU A 71 3.20 2.30 25.00
CA GLU A 71 1.85 2.57 24.46
C GLU A 71 1.86 2.98 22.98
N ASP A 72 2.90 2.67 22.21
CA ASP A 72 2.98 3.05 20.81
C ASP A 72 2.74 1.85 19.89
N GLY A 73 1.45 1.57 19.67
CA GLY A 73 1.03 0.83 18.47
C GLY A 73 1.61 1.48 17.20
N PRO A 74 1.67 0.76 16.07
CA PRO A 74 2.28 1.30 14.85
C PRO A 74 1.63 2.63 14.45
N THR A 75 2.43 3.68 14.34
CA THR A 75 2.00 5.04 13.94
C THR A 75 2.36 5.36 12.50
N GLU A 76 3.30 4.62 11.92
CA GLU A 76 3.82 4.85 10.57
C GLU A 76 3.20 3.92 9.54
N TYR A 77 2.77 4.49 8.42
CA TYR A 77 2.36 3.73 7.25
C TYR A 77 3.57 3.14 6.53
N LEU A 78 3.34 2.02 5.84
CA LEU A 78 4.30 1.48 4.88
C LEU A 78 4.54 2.51 3.76
N HIS A 79 5.68 3.18 3.80
CA HIS A 79 6.07 4.20 2.81
C HIS A 79 7.45 3.94 2.17
N GLN A 80 8.26 3.06 2.77
CA GLN A 80 9.56 2.66 2.26
C GLN A 80 9.53 1.20 1.82
N CYS A 81 10.06 0.94 0.62
CA CYS A 81 10.15 -0.39 0.03
C CYS A 81 11.35 -1.16 0.57
N SER A 82 11.31 -2.49 0.53
CA SER A 82 12.48 -3.34 0.75
C SER A 82 13.64 -3.08 -0.24
N CYS A 83 13.37 -2.44 -1.38
CA CYS A 83 14.40 -1.98 -2.32
C CYS A 83 15.11 -0.69 -1.89
N GLY A 84 14.65 -0.03 -0.83
CA GLY A 84 15.22 1.20 -0.27
C GLY A 84 14.61 2.51 -0.79
N HIS A 85 13.72 2.45 -1.79
CA HIS A 85 13.03 3.62 -2.34
C HIS A 85 11.64 3.82 -1.75
N ASP A 86 11.07 5.02 -1.89
CA ASP A 86 9.79 5.39 -1.29
C ASP A 86 8.62 5.29 -2.28
N THR A 87 7.43 5.70 -1.84
CA THR A 87 6.21 5.68 -2.66
C THR A 87 6.31 6.44 -3.99
N LYS A 88 7.14 7.48 -4.07
CA LYS A 88 7.32 8.30 -5.28
C LYS A 88 8.01 7.52 -6.38
N GLU A 89 9.11 6.83 -6.07
CA GLU A 89 9.77 5.94 -7.02
C GLU A 89 8.91 4.72 -7.39
N HIS A 90 7.90 4.42 -6.58
CA HIS A 90 6.84 3.46 -6.88
C HIS A 90 5.62 4.11 -7.54
N GLY A 91 5.79 5.22 -8.24
CA GLY A 91 4.76 5.79 -9.11
C GLY A 91 3.57 6.40 -8.37
N ALA A 92 3.77 6.83 -7.12
CA ALA A 92 2.80 7.61 -6.35
C ALA A 92 3.32 9.01 -6.03
N ASP A 93 3.94 9.66 -7.01
CA ASP A 93 4.41 11.05 -6.89
C ASP A 93 3.34 12.03 -7.42
N PRO A 94 2.57 12.71 -6.55
CA PRO A 94 1.51 13.62 -6.97
C PRO A 94 2.05 14.84 -7.73
N ASP A 95 3.28 15.27 -7.45
CA ASP A 95 3.91 16.42 -8.11
C ASP A 95 4.25 16.08 -9.57
N LYS A 96 4.70 14.85 -9.83
CA LYS A 96 5.03 14.35 -11.17
C LYS A 96 3.81 13.96 -11.99
N LEU A 97 2.81 13.35 -11.36
CA LEU A 97 1.61 12.82 -12.04
C LEU A 97 0.53 13.88 -12.28
N GLY A 98 0.43 14.86 -11.38
CA GLY A 98 -0.73 15.72 -11.29
C GLY A 98 -1.95 15.02 -10.67
N ARG A 99 -2.92 15.82 -10.22
CA ARG A 99 -4.07 15.36 -9.44
C ARG A 99 -4.95 14.33 -10.16
N GLU A 100 -5.16 14.51 -11.46
CA GLU A 100 -6.04 13.64 -12.25
C GLU A 100 -5.48 12.21 -12.35
N GLU A 101 -4.21 12.08 -12.74
CA GLU A 101 -3.57 10.76 -12.87
C GLU A 101 -3.34 10.11 -11.50
N PHE A 102 -2.98 10.89 -10.48
CA PHE A 102 -2.89 10.39 -9.10
C PHE A 102 -4.22 9.81 -8.62
N GLY A 103 -5.34 10.53 -8.86
CA GLY A 103 -6.69 10.05 -8.57
C GLY A 103 -7.06 8.79 -9.35
N ARG A 104 -6.78 8.75 -10.67
CA ARG A 104 -7.01 7.56 -11.51
C ARG A 104 -6.28 6.34 -10.96
N ARG A 105 -5.01 6.49 -10.57
CA ARG A 105 -4.22 5.41 -9.97
C ARG A 105 -4.77 4.96 -8.63
N ALA A 106 -5.24 5.89 -7.80
CA ALA A 106 -5.88 5.58 -6.53
C ALA A 106 -7.15 4.74 -6.74
N GLU A 107 -7.98 5.05 -7.73
CA GLU A 107 -9.17 4.25 -8.07
C GLU A 107 -8.82 2.82 -8.52
N ILE A 108 -7.76 2.65 -9.31
CA ILE A 108 -7.29 1.33 -9.73
C ILE A 108 -6.80 0.53 -8.53
N ALA A 109 -6.03 1.16 -7.63
CA ALA A 109 -5.57 0.55 -6.39
C ALA A 109 -6.73 0.08 -5.51
N VAL A 110 -7.78 0.90 -5.35
CA VAL A 110 -9.02 0.51 -4.63
C VAL A 110 -9.62 -0.76 -5.20
N ARG A 111 -9.77 -0.85 -6.53
CA ARG A 111 -10.38 -2.04 -7.16
C ARG A 111 -9.55 -3.30 -6.94
N LEU A 112 -8.22 -3.18 -7.00
CA LEU A 112 -7.30 -4.27 -6.70
C LEU A 112 -7.41 -4.72 -5.24
N GLU A 113 -7.44 -3.78 -4.32
CA GLU A 113 -7.52 -4.08 -2.89
C GLU A 113 -8.85 -4.71 -2.50
N GLN A 114 -9.97 -4.23 -3.02
CA GLN A 114 -11.29 -4.83 -2.79
C GLN A 114 -11.32 -6.31 -3.19
N ARG A 115 -10.66 -6.66 -4.30
CA ARG A 115 -10.52 -8.06 -4.74
C ARG A 115 -9.64 -8.88 -3.79
N LEU A 116 -8.49 -8.33 -3.42
CA LEU A 116 -7.55 -9.02 -2.53
C LEU A 116 -8.16 -9.20 -1.13
N GLU A 117 -8.93 -8.21 -0.67
CA GLU A 117 -9.69 -8.27 0.58
C GLU A 117 -10.75 -9.38 0.53
N ALA A 118 -11.52 -9.46 -0.56
CA ALA A 118 -12.52 -10.53 -0.76
C ALA A 118 -11.91 -11.94 -0.78
N SER A 119 -10.64 -12.07 -1.14
CA SER A 119 -9.91 -13.36 -1.16
C SER A 119 -9.03 -13.60 0.06
N GLY A 120 -8.95 -12.65 1.00
CA GLY A 120 -8.10 -12.74 2.19
C GLY A 120 -6.60 -12.51 1.94
N ASN A 121 -6.22 -12.02 0.76
CA ASN A 121 -4.83 -11.82 0.33
C ASN A 121 -4.40 -10.33 0.38
N LEU A 122 -5.16 -9.46 1.04
CA LEU A 122 -4.85 -8.03 1.08
C LEU A 122 -3.48 -7.74 1.71
N LEU A 123 -3.03 -8.46 2.72
CA LEU A 123 -1.70 -8.23 3.32
C LEU A 123 -0.65 -9.21 2.81
N ASP A 124 -1.01 -10.11 1.90
CA ASP A 124 -0.04 -10.91 1.16
C ASP A 124 0.49 -10.08 0.00
N PHE A 125 1.69 -9.53 0.19
CA PHE A 125 2.33 -8.74 -0.85
C PHE A 125 2.78 -9.64 -2.02
N ASP A 126 3.14 -10.89 -1.77
CA ASP A 126 3.68 -11.80 -2.79
C ASP A 126 2.61 -12.58 -3.55
N TYR A 127 1.35 -12.48 -3.13
CA TYR A 127 0.22 -13.00 -3.87
C TYR A 127 0.08 -12.34 -5.26
N ILE A 128 -0.01 -13.18 -6.29
CA ILE A 128 -0.19 -12.78 -7.68
C ILE A 128 -1.22 -13.70 -8.33
N ASP A 129 -2.24 -13.12 -8.97
CA ASP A 129 -3.17 -13.82 -9.85
C ASP A 129 -3.37 -13.09 -11.20
N THR A 130 -3.87 -13.81 -12.21
CA THR A 130 -4.03 -13.30 -13.58
C THR A 130 -4.86 -12.01 -13.65
N GLU A 131 -5.88 -11.88 -12.81
CA GLU A 131 -6.74 -10.70 -12.82
C GLU A 131 -6.08 -9.53 -12.10
N THR A 132 -5.35 -9.79 -11.00
CA THR A 132 -4.53 -8.75 -10.36
C THR A 132 -3.47 -8.21 -11.32
N GLU A 133 -2.82 -9.05 -12.13
CA GLU A 133 -1.88 -8.60 -13.17
C GLU A 133 -2.57 -7.79 -14.28
N THR A 134 -3.78 -8.21 -14.69
CA THR A 134 -4.58 -7.49 -15.69
C THR A 134 -4.96 -6.10 -15.18
N LEU A 135 -5.38 -5.97 -13.93
CA LEU A 135 -5.68 -4.68 -13.30
C LEU A 135 -4.41 -3.83 -13.12
N ARG A 136 -3.28 -4.44 -12.74
CA ARG A 136 -1.98 -3.75 -12.62
C ARG A 136 -1.51 -3.14 -13.93
N SER A 137 -1.81 -3.76 -15.07
CA SER A 137 -1.49 -3.17 -16.38
C SER A 137 -2.19 -1.84 -16.65
N GLN A 138 -3.29 -1.53 -15.96
CA GLN A 138 -4.02 -0.27 -16.11
C GLN A 138 -3.29 0.94 -15.49
N PHE A 139 -2.25 0.71 -14.66
CA PHE A 139 -1.40 1.81 -14.16
C PHE A 139 -0.50 2.39 -15.24
N LYS A 140 -0.28 1.68 -16.35
CA LYS A 140 0.47 2.21 -17.49
C LYS A 140 -0.35 3.36 -18.09
N LEU A 141 0.33 4.47 -18.38
CA LEU A 141 -0.27 5.55 -19.14
C LEU A 141 -0.67 5.00 -20.52
N PRO A 142 -1.84 5.38 -21.06
CA PRO A 142 -2.15 5.07 -22.45
C PRO A 142 -1.05 5.64 -23.33
N GLU A 143 -0.55 4.84 -24.29
CA GLU A 143 0.44 5.34 -25.24
C GLU A 143 -0.13 6.59 -25.93
N PRO A 144 0.67 7.67 -26.08
CA PRO A 144 0.21 8.84 -26.80
C PRO A 144 -0.22 8.37 -28.19
N ALA A 145 -1.47 8.67 -28.55
CA ALA A 145 -2.01 8.36 -29.86
C ALA A 145 -1.06 8.95 -30.89
N THR A 146 -0.25 8.09 -31.52
CA THR A 146 0.58 8.46 -32.65
C THR A 146 -0.41 8.75 -33.77
N SER A 147 -0.78 10.02 -33.91
CA SER A 147 -1.59 10.48 -35.04
C SER A 147 -0.88 10.03 -36.32
N PRO A 148 -1.53 9.22 -37.17
CA PRO A 148 -0.95 8.89 -38.47
C PRO A 148 -0.88 10.19 -39.28
N LEU A 149 0.33 10.50 -39.76
CA LEU A 149 0.60 11.58 -40.72
C LEU A 149 -0.06 11.31 -42.07
#